data_AF-A0A849GW42-F1
#
_entry.id   AF-A0A849GW42-F1
#
_cell.length_a   1.000
_cell.length_b   1.000
_cell.length_c   1.000
_cell.angle_alpha   90.00
_cell.angle_beta   90.00
_cell.angle_gamma   90.00
#
_symmetry.space_group_name_H-M   'P 1'
#
loop_
_entity.id
_entity.type
_entity.pdbx_description
1 polymer ?
#
loop_
_entity_poly.entity_id
_entity_poly.type
_entity_poly.pdbx_seq_one_letter_code
_entity_poly.pdbx_strand_id
1 'polypeptide(L)' 'LIKPIDVPFPKVVININATMSGHPENINEVVTKLSQHCAVAMMLRQSGSEVVENWTINGAQWQLAA' A
#
# COMPACT_ATOMS: atom_id res chain seq x y z
N LEU A 1 -14.82 -3.78 -30.42
CA LEU A 1 -14.90 -4.67 -29.24
C LEU A 1 -13.63 -4.49 -28.44
N ILE A 2 -13.70 -3.80 -27.29
CA ILE A 2 -12.58 -3.69 -26.37
C ILE A 2 -12.55 -5.00 -25.59
N LYS A 3 -11.56 -5.86 -25.83
CA LYS A 3 -11.36 -7.05 -25.00
C LYS A 3 -10.84 -6.58 -23.63
N PRO A 4 -11.41 -7.06 -22.51
CA PRO A 4 -10.83 -6.82 -21.21
C PRO A 4 -9.39 -7.36 -21.22
N ILE A 5 -8.45 -6.58 -20.70
CA ILE A 5 -7.10 -7.09 -20.45
C ILE A 5 -7.24 -8.06 -19.27
N ASP A 6 -6.88 -9.33 -19.48
CA ASP A 6 -6.79 -10.31 -18.38
C ASP A 6 -5.65 -9.90 -17.47
N VAL A 7 -5.96 -9.13 -16.42
CA VAL A 7 -5.03 -8.85 -15.33
C VAL A 7 -4.98 -10.12 -14.46
N PRO A 8 -3.82 -10.81 -14.35
CA PRO A 8 -3.72 -12.08 -13.64
C PRO A 8 -4.07 -11.96 -12.15
N PHE A 9 -3.95 -10.76 -11.58
CA PHE A 9 -4.32 -10.43 -10.22
C PHE A 9 -5.15 -9.13 -10.20
N PRO A 10 -6.49 -9.18 -10.28
CA PRO A 10 -7.30 -7.97 -10.34
C PRO A 10 -7.22 -7.15 -9.05
N LYS A 11 -6.97 -7.81 -7.91
CA LYS A 11 -6.81 -7.18 -6.60
C LYS A 11 -5.73 -7.89 -5.79
N VAL A 12 -4.86 -7.11 -5.15
CA VAL A 12 -3.83 -7.59 -4.23
C VAL A 12 -3.98 -6.85 -2.90
N VAL A 13 -4.01 -7.62 -1.81
CA VAL A 13 -4.04 -7.09 -0.45
C VAL A 13 -2.69 -7.33 0.21
N ILE A 14 -2.03 -6.25 0.63
CA ILE A 14 -0.73 -6.28 1.30
C ILE A 14 -0.96 -5.88 2.76
N ASN A 15 -0.70 -6.79 3.69
CA ASN A 15 -0.74 -6.50 5.11
C ASN A 15 0.67 -6.18 5.60
N ILE A 16 0.86 -4.99 6.17
CA ILE A 16 2.16 -4.47 6.57
C ILE A 16 2.14 -4.20 8.07
N ASN A 17 2.95 -4.96 8.80
CA ASN A 17 3.16 -4.78 10.23
C ASN A 17 4.50 -4.11 10.46
N ALA A 18 4.50 -2.95 11.10
CA ALA A 18 5.71 -2.19 11.39
C ALA A 18 5.78 -1.79 12.87
N THR A 19 7.01 -1.74 13.39
CA THR A 19 7.31 -1.14 14.68
C THR A 19 8.14 0.11 14.42
N MET A 20 7.67 1.24 14.91
CA MET A 20 8.29 2.54 14.63
C MET A 20 8.34 3.39 15.90
N SER A 21 9.44 4.11 16.07
CA SER A 21 9.60 5.13 17.09
C SER A 21 9.56 6.52 16.46
N GLY A 22 8.96 7.49 17.15
CA GLY A 22 8.90 8.87 16.69
C GLY A 22 7.49 9.46 16.82
N HIS A 23 7.38 10.74 16.49
CA HIS A 23 6.11 11.44 16.56
C HIS A 23 5.17 11.01 15.40
N PRO A 24 3.85 10.90 15.63
CA PRO A 24 2.88 10.44 14.62
C PRO A 24 2.96 11.08 13.23
N GLU A 25 3.28 12.37 13.09
CA GLU A 25 3.43 13.02 11.77
C GLU A 25 4.58 12.44 10.95
N ASN A 26 5.69 12.05 11.59
CA ASN A 26 6.82 11.44 10.91
C ASN A 26 6.46 10.02 10.46
N ILE A 27 5.63 9.32 11.24
CA ILE A 27 5.10 8.01 10.87
C ILE A 27 4.20 8.16 9.63
N ASN A 28 3.30 9.15 9.61
CA ASN A 28 2.46 9.43 8.44
C ASN A 28 3.29 9.72 7.19
N GLU A 29 4.35 10.52 7.30
CA GLU A 29 5.25 10.80 6.19
C GLU A 29 5.90 9.53 5.65
N VAL A 30 6.38 8.64 6.53
CA VAL A 30 6.98 7.36 6.13
C VAL A 30 5.98 6.46 5.43
N VAL A 31 4.78 6.27 6.00
CA VAL A 31 3.74 5.43 5.40
C VAL A 31 3.36 5.98 4.01
N THR A 32 3.22 7.30 3.88
CA THR A 32 2.92 7.97 2.61
C THR A 32 4.01 7.69 1.57
N LYS A 33 5.28 7.93 1.91
CA LYS A 33 6.40 7.68 1.00
C LYS A 33 6.50 6.21 0.61
N LEU A 34 6.30 5.28 1.54
CA LEU A 34 6.34 3.85 1.23
C LEU A 34 5.19 3.41 0.33
N SER A 35 3.97 3.92 0.55
CA SER A 35 2.83 3.62 -0.33
C SER A 35 3.08 4.08 -1.78
N GLN A 36 3.84 5.17 -1.97
CA GLN A 36 4.16 5.75 -3.27
C GLN A 36 5.37 5.11 -3.95
N HIS A 37 6.36 4.67 -3.16
CA HIS A 37 7.68 4.25 -3.67
C HIS A 37 8.00 2.76 -3.44
N CYS A 38 7.11 1.99 -2.82
CA CYS A 38 7.30 0.54 -2.69
C CYS A 38 7.32 -0.10 -4.08
N ALA A 39 8.48 -0.61 -4.49
CA ALA A 39 8.68 -1.20 -5.81
C ALA A 39 7.68 -2.32 -6.13
N VAL A 40 7.32 -3.14 -5.13
CA VAL A 40 6.34 -4.22 -5.29
C VAL A 40 4.93 -3.65 -5.52
N ALA A 41 4.50 -2.69 -4.71
CA ALA A 41 3.19 -2.08 -4.86
C ALA A 41 3.08 -1.31 -6.18
N MET A 42 4.13 -0.61 -6.60
CA MET A 42 4.20 0.06 -7.90
C MET A 42 4.11 -0.92 -9.05
N MET A 43 4.90 -2.00 -9.03
CA MET A 43 4.87 -3.06 -10.05
C MET A 43 3.45 -3.62 -10.20
N LEU A 44 2.79 -3.96 -9.09
CA LEU A 44 1.43 -4.50 -9.11
C LEU A 44 0.42 -3.51 -9.69
N ARG A 45 0.45 -2.25 -9.24
CA ARG A 45 -0.41 -1.18 -9.80
C ARG A 45 -0.17 -0.99 -11.30
N GLN A 46 1.09 -0.97 -11.74
CA GLN A 46 1.46 -0.82 -13.15
C GLN A 46 1.06 -2.03 -14.01
N SER A 47 0.97 -3.22 -13.41
CA SER A 47 0.44 -4.41 -14.08
C SER A 47 -1.09 -4.42 -14.22
N GLY A 48 -1.78 -3.42 -13.64
CA GLY A 48 -3.23 -3.28 -13.69
C GLY A 48 -3.97 -3.82 -12.45
N SER A 49 -3.25 -4.23 -11.41
CA SER A 49 -3.87 -4.70 -10.16
C SER A 49 -4.35 -3.53 -9.29
N GLU A 50 -5.54 -3.66 -8.70
CA GLU A 50 -5.90 -2.87 -7.52
C GLU A 50 -5.01 -3.29 -6.34
N VAL A 51 -4.30 -2.36 -5.70
CA VAL A 51 -3.46 -2.65 -4.54
C VAL A 51 -4.03 -1.98 -3.30
N VAL A 52 -4.38 -2.79 -2.30
CA VAL A 52 -4.83 -2.34 -0.98
C VAL A 52 -3.74 -2.64 0.04
N GLU A 53 -3.25 -1.61 0.72
CA GLU A 53 -2.24 -1.74 1.77
C GLU A 53 -2.89 -1.54 3.15
N ASN A 54 -2.85 -2.56 4.00
CA ASN A 54 -3.33 -2.51 5.37
C ASN A 54 -2.14 -2.35 6.30
N TRP A 55 -2.02 -1.19 6.94
CA TRP A 55 -0.91 -0.88 7.83
C TRP A 55 -1.30 -1.10 9.29
N THR A 56 -0.45 -1.81 10.02
CA THR A 56 -0.50 -1.92 11.49
C THR A 56 0.82 -1.41 12.04
N ILE A 57 0.78 -0.33 12.81
CA ILE A 57 1.95 0.32 13.38
C ILE A 57 1.85 0.29 14.90
N ASN A 58 2.84 -0.28 15.57
CA ASN A 58 2.87 -0.42 17.03
C ASN A 58 1.60 -1.08 17.60
N GLY A 59 0.99 -2.01 16.86
CA GLY A 59 -0.23 -2.71 17.24
C GLY A 59 -1.54 -1.96 16.96
N ALA A 60 -1.48 -0.74 16.41
CA ALA A 60 -2.66 0.03 16.01
C ALA A 60 -2.84 0.02 14.50
N GLN A 61 -4.10 -0.09 14.04
CA GLN A 61 -4.43 0.04 12.62
C GLN A 61 -4.18 1.48 12.18
N TRP A 62 -3.42 1.64 11.10
CA TRP A 62 -3.01 2.93 10.59
C TRP A 62 -3.70 3.21 9.26
N GLN A 63 -4.50 4.27 9.21
CA GLN A 63 -5.15 4.73 8.00
C GLN A 63 -4.41 5.95 7.47
N LEU A 64 -4.02 5.90 6.20
CA LEU A 64 -3.59 7.12 5.49
C LEU A 64 -4.80 8.06 5.46
N ALA A 65 -4.64 9.28 5.95
CA ALA A 65 -5.65 10.32 5.74
C ALA A 65 -5.82 10.51 4.23
N ALA A 66 -7.07 10.44 3.77
CA ALA A 66 -7.46 10.52 2.36
C ALA A 66 -7.05 11.87 1.73
#